data_AF-A0A920R5N5-F1
#
_entry.id   AF-A0A920R5N5-F1
#
_cell.length_a   1.000
_cell.length_b   1.000
_cell.length_c   1.000
_cell.angle_alpha   90.00
_cell.angle_beta   90.00
_cell.angle_gamma   90.00
#
_symmetry.space_group_name_H-M   'P 1'
#
loop_
_entity.id
_entity.type
_entity.pdbx_description
1 polymer ?
#
loop_
_entity_poly.entity_id
_entity_poly.type
_entity_poly.pdbx_seq_one_letter_code
_entity_poly.pdbx_strand_id
1 'polypeptide(L)'
;MLEIEGSDPEYFTTAVSTIIGSLIVGVVLMPDLARYARSTKDCITASVFGNGVGKSFAMMIGVIPAMVTELLDPMAYMIALGLVGSSFAILVFATWTTNSVNLYSSTLAIAVIRAKTQEWKLAITCGALGTALAMIGITEYFVDFLEWFGVIVPPVAGIYLTDYFFLKQKNYSIDLKNKIS
;
A
#
# COMPACT_ATOMS: atom_id res chain seq x y z
N MET A 1 -38.78 1.05 -2.90
CA MET A 1 -38.01 0.85 -4.14
C MET A 1 -36.62 1.37 -3.83
N LEU A 2 -35.64 0.48 -3.74
CA LEU A 2 -34.24 0.85 -3.51
C LEU A 2 -33.76 1.64 -4.74
N GLU A 3 -33.46 2.93 -4.57
CA GLU A 3 -32.66 3.66 -5.55
C GLU A 3 -31.28 3.01 -5.55
N ILE A 4 -30.98 2.22 -6.58
CA ILE A 4 -29.62 1.74 -6.81
C ILE A 4 -28.87 2.92 -7.43
N GLU A 5 -28.25 3.77 -6.59
CA GLU A 5 -27.19 4.67 -7.02
C GLU A 5 -26.11 3.83 -7.73
N GLY A 6 -25.82 4.14 -9.00
CA GLY A 6 -24.85 3.37 -9.80
C GLY A 6 -25.17 3.26 -11.29
N SER A 7 -26.24 3.88 -11.78
CA SER A 7 -26.56 3.93 -13.22
C SER A 7 -25.98 5.15 -13.95
N ASP A 8 -25.36 6.09 -13.23
CA ASP A 8 -24.72 7.26 -13.82
C ASP A 8 -23.28 6.91 -14.31
N PRO A 9 -22.87 7.27 -15.54
CA PRO A 9 -21.53 6.98 -16.07
C PRO A 9 -20.38 7.52 -15.20
N GLU A 10 -20.65 8.57 -14.42
CA GLU A 10 -19.70 9.22 -13.52
C GLU A 10 -19.27 8.33 -12.33
N TYR A 11 -20.12 7.37 -11.92
CA TYR A 11 -19.77 6.42 -10.86
C TYR A 11 -18.64 5.49 -11.27
N PHE A 12 -18.60 5.06 -12.53
CA PHE A 12 -17.53 4.16 -13.01
C PHE A 12 -16.17 4.85 -12.99
N THR A 13 -16.08 6.07 -13.52
CA THR A 13 -14.84 6.84 -13.54
C THR A 13 -14.37 7.21 -12.14
N THR A 14 -15.30 7.54 -11.25
CA THR A 14 -15.01 7.84 -9.84
C THR A 14 -14.50 6.59 -9.13
N ALA A 15 -15.18 5.45 -9.26
CA ALA A 15 -14.76 4.19 -8.66
C ALA A 15 -13.37 3.73 -9.13
N VAL A 16 -13.09 3.82 -10.44
CA VAL A 16 -11.76 3.52 -10.99
C VAL A 16 -10.70 4.46 -10.40
N SER A 17 -10.99 5.75 -10.34
CA SER A 17 -10.07 6.74 -9.78
C SER A 17 -9.78 6.52 -8.30
N THR A 18 -10.81 6.20 -7.51
CA THR A 18 -10.67 5.87 -6.08
C THR A 18 -9.84 4.61 -5.86
N ILE A 19 -10.06 3.55 -6.66
CA ILE A 19 -9.26 2.32 -6.55
C ILE A 19 -7.80 2.59 -6.93
N ILE A 20 -7.53 3.27 -8.04
CA ILE A 20 -6.16 3.61 -8.45
C ILE A 20 -5.49 4.46 -7.38
N GLY A 21 -6.16 5.51 -6.89
CA GLY A 21 -5.65 6.41 -5.86
C GLY A 21 -5.33 5.68 -4.55
N SER A 22 -6.18 4.76 -4.12
CA SER A 22 -5.95 3.99 -2.88
C SER A 22 -4.78 3.00 -2.98
N LEU A 23 -4.44 2.52 -4.18
CA LEU A 23 -3.42 1.50 -4.38
C LEU A 23 -2.08 2.03 -4.88
N ILE A 24 -2.03 3.24 -5.43
CA ILE A 24 -0.84 3.77 -6.13
C ILE A 24 0.40 3.85 -5.25
N VAL A 25 0.23 4.17 -3.95
CA VAL A 25 1.34 4.23 -2.99
C VAL A 25 2.02 2.88 -2.84
N GLY A 26 1.24 1.80 -2.73
CA GLY A 26 1.77 0.44 -2.65
C GLY A 26 2.56 0.04 -3.90
N VAL A 27 2.13 0.50 -5.08
CA VAL A 27 2.84 0.25 -6.34
C VAL A 27 4.18 0.97 -6.39
N VAL A 28 4.23 2.23 -5.94
CA VAL A 28 5.47 3.03 -5.94
C VAL A 28 6.49 2.50 -4.94
N LEU A 29 6.05 1.92 -3.83
CA LEU A 29 6.91 1.31 -2.80
C LEU A 29 7.31 -0.15 -3.12
N MET A 30 6.73 -0.74 -4.16
CA MET A 30 7.00 -2.13 -4.56
C MET A 30 8.49 -2.45 -4.79
N PRO A 31 9.36 -1.54 -5.29
CA PRO A 31 10.80 -1.78 -5.43
C PRO A 31 11.51 -2.21 -4.14
N ASP A 32 11.02 -1.77 -2.97
CA ASP A 32 11.61 -2.10 -1.66
C ASP A 32 11.59 -3.61 -1.38
N LEU A 33 10.56 -4.29 -1.88
CA LEU A 33 10.38 -5.74 -1.77
C LEU A 33 10.87 -6.47 -3.02
N ALA A 34 10.67 -5.89 -4.20
CA ALA A 34 11.07 -6.48 -5.48
C ALA A 34 12.59 -6.76 -5.56
N ARG A 35 13.41 -6.04 -4.78
CA ARG A 35 14.86 -6.30 -4.68
C ARG A 35 15.21 -7.70 -4.18
N TYR A 36 14.28 -8.40 -3.52
CA TYR A 36 14.46 -9.78 -3.08
C TYR A 36 13.90 -10.82 -4.07
N ALA A 37 13.28 -10.39 -5.17
CA ALA A 37 12.79 -11.30 -6.19
C ALA A 37 13.97 -11.98 -6.90
N ARG A 38 13.85 -13.29 -7.13
CA ARG A 38 14.89 -14.09 -7.81
C ARG A 38 15.05 -13.71 -9.27
N SER A 39 13.95 -13.31 -9.91
CA SER A 39 13.94 -12.85 -11.30
C SER A 39 12.86 -11.80 -11.52
N THR A 40 12.99 -11.04 -12.61
CA THR A 40 11.95 -10.08 -13.04
C THR A 40 10.63 -10.77 -13.31
N LYS A 41 10.65 -11.99 -13.86
CA LYS A 41 9.44 -12.77 -14.12
C LYS A 41 8.71 -13.12 -12.82
N ASP A 42 9.44 -13.56 -11.79
CA ASP A 42 8.86 -13.86 -10.48
C ASP A 42 8.27 -12.62 -9.82
N CYS A 43 8.92 -11.46 -9.97
CA CYS A 43 8.39 -10.19 -9.48
C CYS A 43 7.07 -9.83 -10.17
N ILE A 44 7.00 -9.96 -11.49
CA ILE A 44 5.80 -9.64 -12.27
C ILE A 44 4.67 -10.61 -11.92
N THR A 45 4.93 -11.91 -11.88
CA THR A 45 3.89 -12.91 -11.55
C THR A 45 3.37 -12.73 -10.14
N ALA A 46 4.25 -12.52 -9.15
CA ALA A 46 3.84 -12.24 -7.77
C ALA A 46 3.00 -10.95 -7.67
N SER A 47 3.36 -9.90 -8.41
CA SER A 47 2.60 -8.65 -8.42
C SER A 47 1.22 -8.80 -9.04
N VAL A 48 1.14 -9.45 -10.21
CA VAL A 48 -0.12 -9.62 -10.94
C VAL A 48 -1.08 -10.55 -10.19
N PHE A 49 -0.61 -11.70 -9.73
CA PHE A 49 -1.48 -12.66 -9.05
C PHE A 49 -1.75 -12.28 -7.60
N GLY A 50 -0.74 -11.77 -6.88
CA GLY A 50 -0.90 -11.36 -5.48
C GLY A 50 -1.69 -10.06 -5.35
N ASN A 51 -1.18 -8.96 -5.92
CA ASN A 51 -1.80 -7.64 -5.78
C ASN A 51 -2.94 -7.40 -6.79
N GLY A 52 -2.85 -7.91 -8.01
CA GLY A 52 -3.92 -7.75 -9.00
C GLY A 52 -5.10 -8.67 -8.70
N VAL A 53 -4.94 -9.95 -9.05
CA VAL A 53 -6.03 -10.94 -8.98
C VAL A 53 -6.47 -11.19 -7.54
N GLY A 54 -5.52 -11.41 -6.62
CA GLY A 54 -5.81 -11.72 -5.22
C GLY A 54 -6.63 -10.63 -4.51
N LYS A 55 -6.23 -9.36 -4.63
CA LYS A 55 -6.99 -8.25 -4.04
C LYS A 55 -8.34 -8.04 -4.70
N SER A 56 -8.43 -8.16 -6.03
CA SER A 56 -9.70 -8.03 -6.74
C SER A 56 -10.69 -9.10 -6.30
N PHE A 57 -10.23 -10.34 -6.11
CA PHE A 57 -11.07 -11.43 -5.63
C PHE A 57 -11.53 -11.22 -4.17
N ALA A 58 -10.62 -10.75 -3.30
CA ALA A 58 -10.97 -10.43 -1.92
C ALA A 58 -12.04 -9.30 -1.84
N MET A 59 -11.92 -8.27 -2.67
CA MET A 59 -12.93 -7.20 -2.75
C MET A 59 -14.29 -7.74 -3.19
N MET A 60 -14.35 -8.58 -4.24
CA MET A 60 -15.62 -9.17 -4.69
C MET A 60 -16.30 -10.00 -3.61
N ILE A 61 -15.53 -10.79 -2.84
CA ILE A 61 -16.08 -11.57 -1.73
C ILE A 61 -16.62 -10.65 -0.63
N GLY A 62 -15.95 -9.54 -0.35
CA GLY A 62 -16.34 -8.58 0.70
C GLY A 62 -17.67 -7.86 0.42
N VAL A 63 -18.08 -7.73 -0.85
CA VAL A 63 -19.33 -7.05 -1.22
C VAL A 63 -20.56 -7.81 -0.73
N ILE A 64 -20.56 -9.15 -0.79
CA ILE A 64 -21.70 -9.98 -0.41
C ILE A 64 -22.13 -9.75 1.06
N PRO A 65 -21.26 -9.92 2.08
CA PRO A 65 -21.64 -9.69 3.46
C PRO A 65 -21.95 -8.21 3.75
N ALA A 66 -21.30 -7.27 3.05
CA ALA A 66 -21.62 -5.85 3.18
C ALA A 66 -23.07 -5.53 2.75
N MET A 67 -23.54 -6.13 1.65
CA MET A 67 -24.94 -5.97 1.20
C MET A 67 -25.95 -6.62 2.14
N VAL A 68 -25.61 -7.75 2.77
CA VAL A 68 -26.52 -8.47 3.68
C VAL A 68 -26.65 -7.78 5.03
N THR A 69 -25.54 -7.23 5.53
CA THR A 69 -25.48 -6.62 6.87
C THR A 69 -25.68 -5.11 6.85
N GLU A 70 -25.65 -4.48 5.67
CA GLU A 70 -25.65 -3.03 5.45
C GLU A 70 -24.47 -2.30 6.14
N LEU A 71 -23.40 -3.04 6.46
CA LEU A 71 -22.19 -2.52 7.08
C LEU A 71 -21.04 -2.51 6.05
N LEU A 72 -20.37 -1.36 5.93
CA LEU A 72 -19.22 -1.20 5.03
C LEU A 72 -17.89 -1.65 5.65
N ASP A 73 -17.79 -1.67 6.98
CA ASP A 73 -16.60 -2.12 7.69
C ASP A 73 -16.53 -3.66 7.71
N PRO A 74 -15.46 -4.27 7.14
CA PRO A 74 -15.24 -5.71 7.19
C PRO A 74 -15.29 -6.33 8.57
N MET A 75 -14.78 -5.62 9.57
CA MET A 75 -14.77 -6.12 10.93
C MET A 75 -16.17 -6.14 11.51
N ALA A 76 -16.93 -5.05 11.31
CA ALA A 76 -18.30 -4.93 11.79
C ALA A 76 -19.23 -5.99 11.17
N TYR A 77 -19.20 -6.19 9.84
CA TYR A 77 -20.07 -7.20 9.23
C TYR A 77 -19.70 -8.63 9.64
N MET A 78 -18.40 -8.93 9.84
CA MET A 78 -17.99 -10.26 10.28
C MET A 78 -18.45 -10.54 11.71
N ILE A 79 -18.39 -9.54 12.58
CA ILE A 79 -18.92 -9.64 13.95
C ILE A 79 -20.44 -9.86 13.91
N ALA A 80 -21.17 -9.11 13.08
CA ALA A 80 -22.61 -9.27 12.91
C ALA A 80 -23.00 -10.69 12.42
N LEU A 81 -22.15 -11.32 11.61
CA LEU A 81 -22.31 -12.69 11.13
C LEU A 81 -21.84 -13.76 12.14
N GLY A 82 -21.43 -13.38 13.35
CA GLY A 82 -20.96 -14.29 14.39
C GLY A 82 -19.51 -14.78 14.22
N LEU A 83 -18.74 -14.19 13.31
CA LEU A 83 -17.36 -14.59 12.96
C LEU A 83 -16.30 -13.81 13.75
N VAL A 84 -16.54 -13.53 15.04
CA VAL A 84 -15.68 -12.68 15.87
C VAL A 84 -14.22 -13.17 15.95
N GLY A 85 -14.02 -14.48 16.10
CA GLY A 85 -12.67 -15.05 16.16
C GLY A 85 -11.90 -14.89 14.85
N SER A 86 -12.57 -15.12 13.72
CA SER A 86 -11.98 -14.96 12.39
C SER A 86 -11.71 -13.49 12.07
N SER A 87 -12.61 -12.59 12.43
CA SER A 87 -12.42 -11.15 12.21
C SER A 87 -11.21 -10.65 12.98
N PHE A 88 -11.08 -10.99 14.26
CA PHE A 88 -9.93 -10.62 15.06
C PHE A 88 -8.61 -11.16 14.48
N ALA A 89 -8.58 -12.42 14.07
CA ALA A 89 -7.39 -13.00 13.45
C ALA A 89 -6.99 -12.27 12.17
N ILE A 90 -7.96 -12.01 11.27
CA ILE A 90 -7.73 -11.26 10.03
C ILE A 90 -7.20 -9.86 10.35
N LEU A 91 -7.82 -9.15 11.29
CA LEU A 91 -7.39 -7.81 11.69
C LEU A 91 -5.93 -7.81 12.17
N VAL A 92 -5.59 -8.71 13.08
CA VAL A 92 -4.23 -8.80 13.64
C VAL A 92 -3.22 -9.11 12.55
N PHE A 93 -3.45 -10.13 11.73
CA PHE A 93 -2.51 -10.51 10.68
C PHE A 93 -2.39 -9.45 9.57
N ALA A 94 -3.50 -8.88 9.12
CA ALA A 94 -3.50 -7.83 8.11
C ALA A 94 -2.77 -6.58 8.61
N THR A 95 -3.03 -6.17 9.85
CA THR A 95 -2.37 -5.00 10.46
C THR A 95 -0.89 -5.26 10.69
N TRP A 96 -0.53 -6.45 11.19
CA TRP A 96 0.86 -6.85 11.38
C TRP A 96 1.64 -6.81 10.07
N THR A 97 1.13 -7.47 9.03
CA THR A 97 1.83 -7.57 7.74
C THR A 97 1.99 -6.20 7.09
N THR A 98 0.94 -5.37 7.05
CA THR A 98 1.00 -4.01 6.47
C THR A 98 1.98 -3.13 7.24
N ASN A 99 1.91 -3.12 8.57
CA ASN A 99 2.82 -2.29 9.38
C ASN A 99 4.27 -2.76 9.28
N SER A 100 4.51 -4.07 9.14
CA SER A 100 5.86 -4.61 8.94
C SER A 100 6.47 -4.11 7.63
N VAL A 101 5.70 -4.11 6.54
CA VAL A 101 6.16 -3.59 5.24
C VAL A 101 6.39 -2.08 5.32
N ASN A 102 5.45 -1.31 5.90
CA ASN A 102 5.58 0.14 6.03
C ASN A 102 6.80 0.55 6.86
N LEU A 103 7.05 -0.14 7.98
CA LEU A 103 8.22 0.12 8.83
C LEU A 103 9.52 -0.19 8.09
N TYR A 104 9.54 -1.28 7.33
CA TYR A 104 10.69 -1.68 6.53
C TYR A 104 11.00 -0.65 5.43
N SER A 105 10.02 -0.23 4.63
CA SER A 105 10.16 0.82 3.62
C SER A 105 10.65 2.14 4.21
N SER A 106 10.07 2.55 5.35
CA SER A 106 10.48 3.77 6.07
C SER A 106 11.92 3.69 6.57
N THR A 107 12.31 2.52 7.09
CA THR A 107 13.68 2.26 7.56
C THR A 107 14.67 2.36 6.40
N LEU A 108 14.34 1.78 5.26
CA LEU A 108 15.19 1.81 4.07
C LEU A 108 15.35 3.24 3.53
N ALA A 109 14.28 4.03 3.49
CA ALA A 109 14.32 5.43 3.08
C ALA A 109 15.28 6.25 3.97
N ILE A 110 15.25 6.04 5.28
CA ILE A 110 16.14 6.73 6.22
C ILE A 110 17.57 6.18 6.15
N ALA A 111 17.74 4.89 5.88
CA ALA A 111 19.07 4.27 5.74
C ALA A 111 19.88 4.89 4.59
N VAL A 112 19.22 5.36 3.53
CA VAL A 112 19.88 6.11 2.43
C VAL A 112 20.50 7.41 2.93
N ILE A 113 19.83 8.13 3.83
CA ILE A 113 20.33 9.39 4.42
C ILE A 113 21.37 9.10 5.50
N ARG A 114 21.18 8.03 6.28
CA ARG A 114 21.99 7.69 7.45
C ARG A 114 22.78 6.39 7.27
N ALA A 115 23.51 6.28 6.17
CA ALA A 115 24.19 5.06 5.73
C ALA A 115 25.15 4.40 6.76
N LYS A 116 25.65 5.17 7.74
CA LYS A 116 26.54 4.66 8.80
C LYS A 116 25.81 4.00 9.99
N THR A 117 24.48 4.09 10.05
CA THR A 117 23.69 3.54 11.17
C THR A 117 23.15 2.16 10.81
N GLN A 118 23.20 1.23 11.77
CA GLN A 118 22.66 -0.12 11.59
C GLN A 118 21.13 -0.08 11.40
N GLU A 119 20.62 -0.80 10.39
CA GLU A 119 19.20 -0.78 10.00
C GLU A 119 18.24 -1.13 11.14
N TRP A 120 18.58 -2.09 12.01
CA TRP A 120 17.73 -2.46 13.15
C TRP A 120 17.52 -1.30 14.15
N LYS A 121 18.54 -0.44 14.33
CA LYS A 121 18.42 0.75 15.19
C LYS A 121 17.51 1.79 14.55
N LEU A 122 17.61 1.94 13.23
CA LEU A 122 16.73 2.82 12.47
C LEU A 122 15.28 2.31 12.56
N ALA A 123 15.04 1.01 12.40
CA ALA A 123 13.71 0.41 12.53
C ALA A 123 13.08 0.66 13.90
N ILE A 124 13.82 0.43 15.00
CA ILE A 124 13.33 0.73 16.35
C ILE A 124 13.01 2.22 16.50
N THR A 125 13.88 3.09 16.00
CA THR A 125 13.69 4.54 16.09
C THR A 125 12.46 4.99 15.30
N CYS A 126 12.27 4.48 14.07
CA CYS A 126 11.11 4.78 13.24
C CYS A 126 9.82 4.27 13.87
N GLY A 127 9.84 3.05 14.42
CA GLY A 127 8.67 2.47 15.11
C GLY A 127 8.30 3.24 16.36
N ALA A 128 9.29 3.63 17.17
CA ALA A 128 9.08 4.43 18.37
C ALA A 128 8.52 5.83 18.02
N LEU A 129 9.11 6.51 17.04
CA LEU A 129 8.64 7.81 16.58
C LEU A 129 7.23 7.73 15.97
N GLY A 130 6.97 6.75 15.11
CA GLY A 130 5.65 6.55 14.51
C GLY A 130 4.57 6.29 15.57
N THR A 131 4.88 5.46 16.57
CA THR A 131 3.98 5.20 17.71
C THR A 131 3.74 6.46 18.53
N ALA A 132 4.79 7.23 18.82
CA ALA A 132 4.67 8.49 19.56
C ALA A 132 3.82 9.52 18.79
N LEU A 133 4.02 9.65 17.48
CA LEU A 133 3.20 10.50 16.61
C LEU A 133 1.73 10.07 16.60
N ALA A 134 1.47 8.76 16.55
CA ALA A 134 0.12 8.22 16.65
C ALA A 134 -0.55 8.58 17.98
N MET A 135 0.19 8.52 19.09
CA MET A 135 -0.33 8.85 20.43
C MET A 135 -0.69 10.33 20.60
N ILE A 136 -0.01 11.25 19.91
CA ILE A 136 -0.30 12.70 19.98
C ILE A 136 -1.42 13.14 19.01
N GLY A 137 -2.12 12.20 18.38
CA GLY A 137 -3.30 12.50 17.58
C GLY A 137 -3.03 12.80 16.10
N ILE A 138 -1.85 12.48 15.56
CA ILE A 138 -1.59 12.67 14.11
C ILE A 138 -2.59 11.90 13.23
N THR A 139 -3.21 10.84 13.80
CA THR A 139 -4.24 10.04 13.13
C THR A 139 -5.50 10.83 12.79
N GLU A 140 -5.77 11.96 13.48
CA GLU A 140 -6.90 12.84 13.16
C GLU A 140 -6.74 13.51 11.78
N TYR A 141 -5.50 13.77 11.35
CA TYR A 141 -5.16 14.37 10.06
C TYR A 141 -4.84 13.33 8.98
N PHE A 142 -5.07 12.05 9.26
CA PHE A 142 -4.64 10.97 8.39
C PHE A 142 -5.34 10.99 7.03
N VAL A 143 -6.64 11.32 7.01
CA VAL A 143 -7.41 11.39 5.75
C VAL A 143 -6.89 12.51 4.86
N ASP A 144 -6.74 13.73 5.37
CA ASP A 144 -6.19 14.87 4.63
C ASP A 144 -4.78 14.58 4.09
N PHE A 145 -3.96 13.92 4.92
CA PHE A 145 -2.63 13.47 4.50
C PHE A 145 -2.69 12.48 3.34
N LEU A 146 -3.61 11.51 3.38
CA LEU A 146 -3.81 10.54 2.30
C LEU A 146 -4.32 11.20 1.01
N GLU A 147 -5.21 12.18 1.10
CA GLU A 147 -5.68 12.94 -0.06
C GLU A 147 -4.51 13.67 -0.76
N TRP A 148 -3.66 14.33 0.03
CA TRP A 148 -2.48 15.00 -0.49
C TRP A 148 -1.49 14.01 -1.14
N PHE A 149 -1.27 12.85 -0.52
CA PHE A 149 -0.47 11.77 -1.10
C PHE A 149 -1.08 11.20 -2.39
N GLY A 150 -2.40 11.08 -2.45
CA GLY A 150 -3.14 10.61 -3.62
C GLY A 150 -2.89 11.48 -4.86
N VAL A 151 -2.61 12.78 -4.69
CA VAL A 151 -2.30 13.70 -5.80
C VAL A 151 -0.82 13.67 -6.19
N ILE A 152 0.09 13.51 -5.24
CA ILE A 152 1.55 13.64 -5.47
C ILE A 152 2.20 12.35 -5.95
N VAL A 153 1.74 11.21 -5.45
CA VAL A 153 2.36 9.92 -5.74
C VAL A 153 2.18 9.48 -7.20
N PRO A 154 1.04 9.69 -7.88
CA PRO A 154 0.89 9.31 -9.29
C PRO A 154 1.89 9.99 -10.24
N PRO A 155 2.17 11.31 -10.16
CA PRO A 155 3.25 11.95 -10.91
C PRO A 155 4.62 11.31 -10.69
N VAL A 156 4.96 10.95 -9.46
CA VAL A 156 6.25 10.29 -9.13
C VAL A 156 6.34 8.92 -9.81
N ALA A 157 5.25 8.14 -9.82
CA ALA A 157 5.18 6.89 -10.57
C ALA A 157 5.39 7.11 -12.08
N GLY A 158 4.80 8.18 -12.63
CA GLY A 158 5.00 8.59 -14.02
C GLY A 158 6.46 8.86 -14.35
N ILE A 159 7.17 9.61 -13.49
CA ILE A 159 8.61 9.89 -13.67
C ILE A 159 9.42 8.59 -13.73
N TYR A 160 9.16 7.63 -12.84
CA TYR A 160 9.85 6.34 -12.85
C TYR A 160 9.61 5.57 -14.15
N LEU A 161 8.36 5.52 -14.62
CA LEU A 161 8.03 4.84 -15.88
C LEU A 161 8.68 5.53 -17.09
N THR A 162 8.64 6.86 -17.13
CA THR A 162 9.25 7.63 -18.22
C THR A 162 10.77 7.45 -18.26
N ASP A 163 11.45 7.54 -17.11
CA ASP A 163 12.89 7.33 -17.04
C ASP A 163 13.28 5.91 -17.49
N TYR A 164 12.54 4.88 -17.04
CA TYR A 164 12.85 3.49 -17.34
C TYR A 164 12.59 3.11 -18.80
N PHE A 165 11.43 3.48 -19.36
CA PHE A 165 11.01 3.03 -20.69
C PHE A 165 11.45 3.96 -21.83
N PHE A 166 11.54 5.27 -21.59
CA PHE A 166 11.76 6.25 -22.66
C PHE A 166 13.16 6.84 -22.63
N LEU A 167 13.69 7.23 -21.45
CA LEU A 167 14.96 7.95 -21.37
C LEU A 167 16.17 7.01 -21.28
N LYS A 168 16.20 6.16 -20.25
CA LYS A 168 17.41 5.42 -19.85
C LYS A 168 17.34 3.93 -20.14
N GLN A 169 16.32 3.44 -20.86
CA GLN A 169 16.18 2.08 -21.44
C GLN A 169 17.15 1.02 -20.89
N LYS A 170 17.15 0.79 -19.56
CA LYS A 170 17.96 -0.22 -18.84
C LYS A 170 19.48 0.03 -18.71
N ASN A 171 20.00 1.20 -19.09
CA ASN A 171 21.39 1.61 -18.90
C ASN A 171 21.62 2.27 -17.53
N TYR A 172 21.39 1.53 -16.44
CA TYR A 172 21.70 1.99 -15.09
C TYR A 172 23.06 1.43 -14.66
N SER A 173 24.09 2.28 -14.59
CA SER A 173 25.41 1.89 -14.09
C SER A 173 25.38 1.69 -12.57
N ILE A 174 25.71 0.48 -12.11
CA ILE A 174 25.83 0.17 -10.67
C ILE A 174 27.02 0.91 -10.02
N ASP A 175 27.90 1.48 -10.82
CA ASP A 175 29.11 2.20 -10.40
C ASP A 175 28.84 3.43 -9.50
N LEU A 176 27.63 4.00 -9.57
CA LEU A 176 27.19 5.08 -8.67
C LEU A 176 27.12 4.61 -7.20
N LYS A 177 26.90 3.33 -6.92
CA LYS A 177 26.84 2.79 -5.55
C LYS A 177 28.20 2.85 -4.84
N ASN A 178 29.31 2.73 -5.59
CA ASN A 178 30.67 2.76 -5.06
C ASN A 178 31.19 4.18 -4.79
N LYS A 179 30.54 5.21 -5.34
CA LYS A 179 30.92 6.62 -5.11
C LYS A 179 30.24 7.26 -3.89
N ILE A 180 29.21 6.61 -3.33
CA ILE A 180 28.34 7.18 -2.28
C ILE A 180 28.46 6.39 -0.96
N SER A 181 29.12 5.23 -0.93
CA SER A 181 29.48 4.50 0.30
C SER A 181 30.83 4.93 0.85
#